data_AF-A0A1Y2WRK9-F1
#
_entry.id   AF-A0A1Y2WRK9-F1
#
_cell.length_a   1.000
_cell.length_b   1.000
_cell.length_c   1.000
_cell.angle_alpha   90.00
_cell.angle_beta   90.00
_cell.angle_gamma   90.00
#
_symmetry.space_group_name_H-M   'P 1'
#
loop_
_entity.id
_entity.type
_entity.pdbx_description
1 polymer ?
#
loop_
_entity_poly.entity_id
_entity_poly.type
_entity_poly.pdbx_seq_one_letter_code
_entity_poly.pdbx_strand_id
1 'polypeptide(L)'
;PTPGPIIASAKSESDAWIAGASKSKSLKEAATEYRERYGIPPPPNFDKWYIFATSVKSPVIDTFDQIHKDLLPFWGAAPSILRQRTTHLLEHPSLSMGGIIIEDGKIEISPHIRGTHRWMMDVTKDMLDPFAQWLPDMQLAFNLDDECRISVPLDRMKAYIEEGTKARARLNAKQKILPFSKVQEPPWTKDYLQADESIWEKKSSWFLDRSKRQIFYEWISPTCPANSPVNKYRWWNRKAECLSCSAPHMKNDFVSNWTLSGDLCHQPDLAYLHGVLLSPSAMAPSHTLFPVFSQSRLYNFADILHPSPWNFGEKVEFENNKSIPWAQKLNSVYWRGASSDGFAIHGAWQTFLRARFSLFNLIHNTKDTISTLRSMASSAPPPPQNPSAPENHLAVNVSFVGNFNRCDERDCKAEHITFYGSSTAEPPPSVDFQEHWRHRHLIDLDGAAFSGRFLPFLKSGSLPYRAALFRTWWEERVHAWRHFVPLDVRLGDLWGAVSYLGGPGLADADEIAQAGRDWAFQSLRKEDMQVYMFRLLLEWGRLVDDRREELGF
;
A
#
# COMPACT_ATOMS: atom_id res chain seq x y z
N PRO A 1 28.39 -7.88 6.93
CA PRO A 1 27.05 -8.46 7.21
C PRO A 1 26.36 -8.90 5.91
N THR A 2 25.61 -10.01 5.91
CA THR A 2 24.82 -10.48 4.76
C THR A 2 23.36 -10.71 5.17
N PRO A 3 22.39 -10.61 4.23
CA PRO A 3 20.98 -10.83 4.51
C PRO A 3 20.59 -12.33 4.53
N GLY A 4 21.52 -13.26 4.26
CA GLY A 4 21.24 -14.70 4.14
C GLY A 4 20.38 -15.30 5.26
N PRO A 5 20.68 -15.05 6.56
CA PRO A 5 19.83 -15.53 7.65
C PRO A 5 18.40 -14.96 7.64
N ILE A 6 18.22 -13.73 7.15
CA ILE A 6 16.90 -13.09 7.04
C ILE A 6 16.11 -13.72 5.89
N ILE A 7 16.77 -13.96 4.74
CA ILE A 7 16.18 -14.63 3.57
C ILE A 7 15.69 -16.03 3.95
N ALA A 8 16.51 -16.82 4.66
CA ALA A 8 16.14 -18.16 5.10
C ALA A 8 14.93 -18.15 6.07
N SER A 9 14.89 -17.22 7.04
CA SER A 9 13.76 -17.08 7.96
C SER A 9 12.48 -16.71 7.19
N ALA A 10 12.56 -15.71 6.31
CA ALA A 10 11.43 -15.23 5.53
C ALA A 10 10.84 -16.31 4.62
N LYS A 11 11.67 -17.19 4.05
CA LYS A 11 11.21 -18.35 3.29
C LYS A 11 10.38 -19.29 4.16
N SER A 12 10.89 -19.67 5.33
CA SER A 12 10.16 -20.54 6.26
C SER A 12 8.85 -19.92 6.74
N GLU A 13 8.85 -18.63 7.05
CA GLU A 13 7.66 -17.88 7.49
C GLU A 13 6.62 -17.79 6.38
N SER A 14 7.06 -17.49 5.15
CA SER A 14 6.17 -17.44 3.99
C SER A 14 5.56 -18.79 3.67
N ASP A 15 6.35 -19.87 3.66
CA ASP A 15 5.86 -21.21 3.34
C ASP A 15 4.84 -21.67 4.40
N ALA A 16 5.07 -21.36 5.67
CA ALA A 16 4.10 -21.60 6.75
C ALA A 16 2.82 -20.78 6.58
N TRP A 17 2.93 -19.51 6.19
CA TRP A 17 1.77 -18.66 5.92
C TRP A 17 0.94 -19.20 4.74
N ILE A 18 1.58 -19.59 3.63
CA ILE A 18 0.91 -20.12 2.42
C ILE A 18 0.19 -21.43 2.75
N ALA A 19 0.83 -22.31 3.52
CA ALA A 19 0.22 -23.55 3.98
C ALA A 19 -1.02 -23.29 4.87
N GLY A 20 -0.92 -22.31 5.78
CA GLY A 20 -2.04 -21.91 6.63
C GLY A 20 -3.19 -21.25 5.86
N ALA A 21 -2.88 -20.44 4.84
CA ALA A 21 -3.86 -19.72 4.04
C ALA A 21 -4.73 -20.62 3.14
N SER A 22 -4.29 -21.85 2.88
CA SER A 22 -4.94 -22.80 1.96
C SER A 22 -5.34 -24.12 2.64
N LYS A 23 -5.43 -24.12 3.97
CA LYS A 23 -5.63 -25.32 4.81
C LYS A 23 -6.96 -26.01 4.50
N SER A 24 -8.05 -25.26 4.37
CA SER A 24 -9.40 -25.79 4.19
C SER A 24 -9.64 -26.30 2.78
N LYS A 25 -10.12 -27.54 2.65
CA LYS A 25 -10.45 -28.21 1.38
C LYS A 25 -11.94 -28.42 1.16
N SER A 26 -12.78 -28.08 2.14
CA SER A 26 -14.24 -28.06 2.03
C SER A 26 -14.86 -26.83 2.68
N LEU A 27 -16.11 -26.51 2.32
CA LEU A 27 -16.88 -25.43 2.93
C LEU A 27 -17.01 -25.60 4.45
N LYS A 28 -17.18 -26.85 4.91
CA LYS A 28 -17.29 -27.16 6.34
C LYS A 28 -15.99 -26.85 7.08
N GLU A 29 -14.85 -27.25 6.51
CA GLU A 29 -13.52 -26.94 7.06
C GLU A 29 -13.27 -25.43 7.09
N ALA A 30 -13.57 -24.73 5.99
CA ALA A 30 -13.39 -23.27 5.91
C ALA A 30 -14.24 -22.53 6.95
N ALA A 31 -15.48 -22.97 7.17
CA ALA A 31 -16.34 -22.39 8.20
C ALA A 31 -15.85 -22.69 9.63
N THR A 32 -15.26 -23.87 9.86
CA THR A 32 -14.65 -24.23 11.16
C THR A 32 -13.38 -23.41 11.40
N GLU A 33 -12.44 -23.39 10.45
CA GLU A 33 -11.20 -22.60 10.55
C GLU A 33 -11.50 -21.11 10.72
N TYR A 34 -12.50 -20.58 10.02
CA TYR A 34 -12.98 -19.20 10.23
C TYR A 34 -13.35 -18.97 11.70
N ARG A 35 -14.14 -19.86 12.31
CA ARG A 35 -14.59 -19.72 13.71
C ARG A 35 -13.42 -19.84 14.68
N GLU A 36 -12.50 -20.76 14.43
CA GLU A 36 -11.30 -20.95 15.26
C GLU A 36 -10.37 -19.73 15.20
N ARG A 37 -10.15 -19.19 13.99
CA ARG A 37 -9.26 -18.06 13.74
C ARG A 37 -9.82 -16.73 14.21
N TYR A 38 -11.10 -16.49 13.96
CA TYR A 38 -11.73 -15.19 14.19
C TYR A 38 -12.66 -15.17 15.41
N GLY A 39 -12.98 -16.31 16.02
CA GLY A 39 -13.83 -16.35 17.21
C GLY A 39 -15.25 -15.80 17.00
N ILE A 40 -15.73 -15.83 15.76
CA ILE A 40 -17.10 -15.47 15.36
C ILE A 40 -17.54 -16.40 14.21
N PRO A 41 -18.84 -16.60 13.95
CA PRO A 41 -19.31 -17.31 12.76
C PRO A 41 -18.96 -16.54 11.48
N PRO A 42 -18.77 -17.23 10.34
CA PRO A 42 -18.66 -16.59 9.03
C PRO A 42 -19.90 -15.72 8.75
N PRO A 43 -19.80 -14.64 7.96
CA PRO A 43 -20.97 -13.85 7.60
C PRO A 43 -21.96 -14.67 6.75
N PRO A 44 -23.25 -14.28 6.69
CA PRO A 44 -24.18 -14.90 5.74
C PRO A 44 -23.63 -14.86 4.30
N ASN A 45 -24.03 -15.83 3.48
CA ASN A 45 -23.52 -16.06 2.11
C ASN A 45 -22.03 -16.45 2.02
N PHE A 46 -21.42 -16.89 3.13
CA PHE A 46 -20.06 -17.45 3.11
C PHE A 46 -19.92 -18.67 2.19
N ASP A 47 -20.97 -19.48 2.03
CA ASP A 47 -21.01 -20.58 1.06
C ASP A 47 -20.84 -20.09 -0.38
N LYS A 48 -21.49 -18.96 -0.74
CA LYS A 48 -21.37 -18.34 -2.07
C LYS A 48 -19.98 -17.83 -2.32
N TRP A 49 -19.39 -17.18 -1.31
CA TRP A 49 -18.00 -16.74 -1.37
C TRP A 49 -17.04 -17.93 -1.53
N TYR A 50 -17.22 -19.01 -0.77
CA TYR A 50 -16.36 -20.20 -0.86
C TYR A 50 -16.45 -20.86 -2.26
N ILE A 51 -17.66 -20.99 -2.81
CA ILE A 51 -17.87 -21.50 -4.18
C ILE A 51 -17.19 -20.60 -5.20
N PHE A 52 -17.30 -19.27 -5.06
CA PHE A 52 -16.63 -18.33 -5.95
C PHE A 52 -15.11 -18.49 -5.88
N ALA A 53 -14.53 -18.44 -4.67
CA ALA A 53 -13.09 -18.53 -4.44
C ALA A 53 -12.48 -19.84 -4.95
N THR A 54 -13.17 -20.96 -4.75
CA THR A 54 -12.72 -22.27 -5.25
C THR A 54 -12.88 -22.41 -6.76
N SER A 55 -13.91 -21.83 -7.37
CA SER A 55 -14.10 -21.91 -8.83
C SER A 55 -12.99 -21.19 -9.62
N VAL A 56 -12.46 -20.08 -9.07
CA VAL A 56 -11.32 -19.34 -9.64
C VAL A 56 -9.95 -19.86 -9.16
N LYS A 57 -9.94 -20.98 -8.41
CA LYS A 57 -8.75 -21.62 -7.85
C LYS A 57 -7.91 -20.65 -7.01
N SER A 58 -8.54 -19.84 -6.16
CA SER A 58 -7.79 -18.92 -5.31
C SER A 58 -6.92 -19.72 -4.32
N PRO A 59 -5.63 -19.37 -4.18
CA PRO A 59 -4.74 -20.05 -3.24
C PRO A 59 -4.99 -19.63 -1.78
N VAL A 60 -5.84 -18.63 -1.54
CA VAL A 60 -6.11 -18.12 -0.19
C VAL A 60 -7.60 -18.27 0.14
N ILE A 61 -7.88 -19.13 1.11
CA ILE A 61 -9.23 -19.45 1.61
C ILE A 61 -9.38 -19.02 3.08
N ASP A 62 -8.37 -19.28 3.90
CA ASP A 62 -8.52 -19.18 5.36
C ASP A 62 -7.99 -17.86 5.93
N THR A 63 -6.96 -17.28 5.32
CA THR A 63 -6.27 -16.10 5.85
C THR A 63 -6.77 -14.80 5.20
N PHE A 64 -7.57 -14.05 5.95
CA PHE A 64 -8.04 -12.70 5.66
C PHE A 64 -7.89 -11.80 6.90
N ASP A 65 -6.77 -11.97 7.62
CA ASP A 65 -6.56 -11.35 8.93
C ASP A 65 -6.53 -9.82 8.82
N GLN A 66 -6.04 -9.29 7.70
CA GLN A 66 -6.08 -7.87 7.38
C GLN A 66 -7.51 -7.31 7.38
N ILE A 67 -8.48 -7.97 6.72
CA ILE A 67 -9.89 -7.55 6.73
C ILE A 67 -10.40 -7.47 8.17
N HIS A 68 -10.14 -8.51 8.97
CA HIS A 68 -10.63 -8.54 10.35
C HIS A 68 -9.97 -7.49 11.26
N LYS A 69 -8.69 -7.18 11.04
CA LYS A 69 -7.99 -6.10 11.76
C LYS A 69 -8.53 -4.73 11.37
N ASP A 70 -8.72 -4.50 10.07
CA ASP A 70 -9.20 -3.22 9.53
C ASP A 70 -10.64 -2.93 9.95
N LEU A 71 -11.47 -3.97 10.04
CA LEU A 71 -12.88 -3.84 10.37
C LEU A 71 -13.19 -3.88 11.87
N LEU A 72 -12.27 -4.34 12.73
CA LEU A 72 -12.50 -4.45 14.17
C LEU A 72 -12.91 -3.12 14.84
N PRO A 73 -12.30 -1.96 14.55
CA PRO A 73 -12.73 -0.69 15.13
C PRO A 73 -14.18 -0.32 14.78
N PHE A 74 -14.65 -0.70 13.58
CA PHE A 74 -15.99 -0.38 13.11
C PHE A 74 -17.08 -1.20 13.82
N TRP A 75 -16.74 -2.37 14.38
CA TRP A 75 -17.64 -3.08 15.31
C TRP A 75 -17.94 -2.24 16.56
N GLY A 76 -17.06 -1.32 16.96
CA GLY A 76 -17.26 -0.44 18.11
C GLY A 76 -18.22 0.74 17.88
N ALA A 77 -18.67 0.97 16.64
CA ALA A 77 -19.67 1.98 16.31
C ALA A 77 -21.02 1.30 16.02
N ALA A 78 -22.14 1.94 16.33
CA ALA A 78 -23.46 1.40 15.98
C ALA A 78 -23.65 1.35 14.44
N PRO A 79 -24.34 0.33 13.90
CA PRO A 79 -24.56 0.20 12.45
C PRO A 79 -25.19 1.44 11.82
N SER A 80 -26.17 2.05 12.48
CA SER A 80 -26.81 3.29 12.04
C SER A 80 -25.84 4.47 11.91
N ILE A 81 -24.85 4.58 12.81
CA ILE A 81 -23.80 5.61 12.74
C ILE A 81 -22.86 5.35 11.58
N LEU A 82 -22.54 4.09 11.27
CA LEU A 82 -21.72 3.75 10.09
C LEU A 82 -22.43 4.16 8.79
N ARG A 83 -23.74 3.86 8.68
CA ARG A 83 -24.56 4.27 7.54
C ARG A 83 -24.62 5.79 7.41
N GLN A 84 -24.95 6.50 8.50
CA GLN A 84 -24.97 7.97 8.53
C GLN A 84 -23.63 8.58 8.11
N ARG A 85 -22.51 8.04 8.59
CA ARG A 85 -21.16 8.51 8.22
C ARG A 85 -20.85 8.24 6.76
N THR A 86 -21.31 7.13 6.20
CA THR A 86 -21.16 6.83 4.77
C THR A 86 -21.95 7.82 3.93
N THR A 87 -23.22 8.04 4.26
CA THR A 87 -24.07 9.03 3.60
C THR A 87 -23.46 10.43 3.68
N HIS A 88 -22.92 10.83 4.84
CA HIS A 88 -22.21 12.11 4.98
C HIS A 88 -21.05 12.25 4.00
N LEU A 89 -20.25 11.19 3.77
CA LEU A 89 -19.15 11.24 2.80
C LEU A 89 -19.65 11.47 1.37
N LEU A 90 -20.75 10.82 0.99
CA LEU A 90 -21.34 10.91 -0.35
C LEU A 90 -22.11 12.23 -0.58
N GLU A 91 -22.57 12.86 0.50
CA GLU A 91 -23.21 14.18 0.49
C GLU A 91 -22.24 15.37 0.39
N HIS A 92 -20.93 15.11 0.51
CA HIS A 92 -19.88 16.14 0.50
C HIS A 92 -18.85 15.84 -0.60
N PRO A 93 -19.19 16.03 -1.88
CA PRO A 93 -18.33 15.64 -3.00
C PRO A 93 -17.01 16.44 -3.07
N SER A 94 -16.91 17.56 -2.34
CA SER A 94 -15.67 18.28 -2.11
C SER A 94 -14.58 17.44 -1.40
N LEU A 95 -14.95 16.32 -0.77
CA LEU A 95 -14.02 15.36 -0.14
C LEU A 95 -13.40 14.35 -1.12
N SER A 96 -13.70 14.44 -2.42
CA SER A 96 -13.20 13.51 -3.44
C SER A 96 -13.53 12.04 -3.10
N MET A 97 -14.80 11.76 -2.80
CA MET A 97 -15.31 10.41 -2.52
C MET A 97 -16.08 9.87 -3.73
N GLY A 98 -15.88 8.58 -4.03
CA GLY A 98 -16.66 7.82 -5.00
C GLY A 98 -17.65 6.92 -4.28
N GLY A 99 -18.93 6.96 -4.68
CA GLY A 99 -19.96 6.14 -4.05
C GLY A 99 -20.33 4.92 -4.89
N ILE A 100 -20.47 3.77 -4.21
CA ILE A 100 -21.14 2.58 -4.75
C ILE A 100 -22.35 2.28 -3.86
N ILE A 101 -23.50 2.09 -4.49
CA ILE A 101 -24.77 1.76 -3.85
C ILE A 101 -25.18 0.39 -4.34
N ILE A 102 -25.39 -0.53 -3.40
CA ILE A 102 -25.84 -1.90 -3.68
C ILE A 102 -27.25 -2.03 -3.12
N GLU A 103 -28.20 -2.37 -3.97
CA GLU A 103 -29.60 -2.60 -3.62
C GLU A 103 -30.16 -3.78 -4.40
N ASP A 104 -30.71 -4.78 -3.70
CA ASP A 104 -31.24 -6.03 -4.30
C ASP A 104 -30.25 -6.68 -5.28
N GLY A 105 -28.97 -6.71 -4.88
CA GLY A 105 -27.88 -7.28 -5.66
C GLY A 105 -27.46 -6.48 -6.90
N LYS A 106 -28.02 -5.28 -7.12
CA LYS A 106 -27.67 -4.38 -8.22
C LYS A 106 -26.74 -3.28 -7.74
N ILE A 107 -25.78 -2.92 -8.59
CA ILE A 107 -24.78 -1.88 -8.30
C ILE A 107 -25.10 -0.61 -9.08
N GLU A 108 -25.25 0.49 -8.36
CA GLU A 108 -25.31 1.84 -8.91
C GLU A 108 -24.11 2.67 -8.43
N ILE A 109 -23.57 3.50 -9.32
CA ILE A 109 -22.51 4.45 -8.97
C ILE A 109 -23.19 5.75 -8.53
N SER A 110 -22.86 6.21 -7.32
CA SER A 110 -23.35 7.48 -6.80
C SER A 110 -23.04 8.63 -7.78
N PRO A 111 -23.94 9.61 -7.92
CA PRO A 111 -23.65 10.85 -8.63
C PRO A 111 -22.60 11.69 -7.87
N HIS A 112 -22.22 12.83 -8.45
CA HIS A 112 -21.32 13.84 -7.85
C HIS A 112 -19.86 13.41 -7.72
N ILE A 113 -19.39 12.60 -8.67
CA ILE A 113 -17.98 12.24 -8.81
C ILE A 113 -17.34 13.12 -9.87
N ARG A 114 -16.18 13.71 -9.56
CA ARG A 114 -15.41 14.47 -10.56
C ARG A 114 -15.10 13.58 -11.77
N GLY A 115 -15.38 14.05 -12.98
CA GLY A 115 -15.23 13.26 -14.21
C GLY A 115 -13.83 12.64 -14.38
N THR A 116 -12.78 13.33 -13.92
CA THR A 116 -11.39 12.82 -13.97
C THR A 116 -11.14 11.56 -13.11
N HIS A 117 -12.01 11.28 -12.14
CA HIS A 117 -11.89 10.14 -11.21
C HIS A 117 -13.02 9.11 -11.38
N ARG A 118 -14.02 9.39 -12.22
CA ARG A 118 -15.18 8.51 -12.44
C ARG A 118 -14.78 7.09 -12.84
N TRP A 119 -13.74 6.96 -13.68
CA TRP A 119 -13.21 5.68 -14.11
C TRP A 119 -12.89 4.73 -12.95
N MET A 120 -12.51 5.24 -11.77
CA MET A 120 -12.21 4.39 -10.61
C MET A 120 -13.46 3.66 -10.15
N MET A 121 -14.62 4.31 -10.16
CA MET A 121 -15.89 3.70 -9.75
C MET A 121 -16.44 2.76 -10.82
N ASP A 122 -16.23 3.08 -12.10
CA ASP A 122 -16.59 2.15 -13.19
C ASP A 122 -15.77 0.84 -13.05
N VAL A 123 -14.46 0.93 -12.83
CA VAL A 123 -13.60 -0.25 -12.62
C VAL A 123 -13.92 -0.97 -11.31
N THR A 124 -14.23 -0.25 -10.22
CA THR A 124 -14.70 -0.87 -8.97
C THR A 124 -16.00 -1.63 -9.23
N LYS A 125 -16.95 -1.06 -9.96
CA LYS A 125 -18.19 -1.74 -10.33
C LYS A 125 -17.92 -3.03 -11.09
N ASP A 126 -17.05 -3.01 -12.10
CA ASP A 126 -16.65 -4.21 -12.86
C ASP A 126 -16.04 -5.30 -11.95
N MET A 127 -15.28 -4.89 -10.93
CA MET A 127 -14.72 -5.81 -9.93
C MET A 127 -15.82 -6.48 -9.09
N LEU A 128 -16.89 -5.76 -8.75
CA LEU A 128 -17.96 -6.25 -7.88
C LEU A 128 -19.04 -7.05 -8.62
N ASP A 129 -19.28 -6.74 -9.89
CA ASP A 129 -20.39 -7.28 -10.70
C ASP A 129 -20.53 -8.82 -10.64
N PRO A 130 -19.46 -9.64 -10.66
CA PRO A 130 -19.60 -11.10 -10.63
C PRO A 130 -20.22 -11.70 -9.37
N PHE A 131 -20.26 -10.95 -8.26
CA PHE A 131 -20.76 -11.44 -6.98
C PHE A 131 -21.78 -10.53 -6.28
N ALA A 132 -22.12 -9.39 -6.89
CA ALA A 132 -23.01 -8.40 -6.29
C ALA A 132 -24.38 -8.95 -5.89
N GLN A 133 -24.93 -9.91 -6.64
CA GLN A 133 -26.20 -10.58 -6.35
C GLN A 133 -26.26 -11.29 -4.98
N TRP A 134 -25.12 -11.53 -4.33
CA TRP A 134 -25.04 -12.14 -3.01
C TRP A 134 -24.67 -11.16 -1.90
N LEU A 135 -24.50 -9.88 -2.23
CA LEU A 135 -24.25 -8.84 -1.24
C LEU A 135 -25.57 -8.29 -0.69
N PRO A 136 -25.64 -7.96 0.61
CA PRO A 136 -26.78 -7.23 1.15
C PRO A 136 -26.75 -5.77 0.71
N ASP A 137 -27.86 -5.07 0.93
CA ASP A 137 -27.97 -3.66 0.61
C ASP A 137 -26.96 -2.83 1.44
N MET A 138 -26.16 -1.98 0.77
CA MET A 138 -25.21 -1.08 1.44
C MET A 138 -24.83 0.13 0.58
N GLN A 139 -24.39 1.20 1.24
CA GLN A 139 -23.60 2.27 0.62
C GLN A 139 -22.12 2.08 0.96
N LEU A 140 -21.25 2.43 0.02
CA LEU A 140 -19.79 2.40 0.17
C LEU A 140 -19.21 3.73 -0.30
N ALA A 141 -18.24 4.26 0.45
CA ALA A 141 -17.50 5.47 0.11
C ALA A 141 -16.02 5.14 -0.12
N PHE A 142 -15.56 5.33 -1.35
CA PHE A 142 -14.19 5.08 -1.79
C PHE A 142 -13.42 6.40 -1.89
N ASN A 143 -12.23 6.45 -1.30
CA ASN A 143 -11.32 7.57 -1.44
C ASN A 143 -10.77 7.60 -2.88
N LEU A 144 -11.00 8.72 -3.58
CA LEU A 144 -10.52 8.90 -4.96
C LEU A 144 -9.16 9.60 -5.04
N ASP A 145 -8.71 10.24 -3.94
CA ASP A 145 -7.37 10.80 -3.87
C ASP A 145 -6.36 9.76 -3.39
N ASP A 146 -5.09 10.01 -3.69
CA ASP A 146 -3.95 9.17 -3.30
C ASP A 146 -3.84 9.02 -1.77
N GLU A 147 -4.09 10.10 -1.02
CA GLU A 147 -3.69 10.23 0.37
C GLU A 147 -4.78 9.76 1.37
N CYS A 148 -4.35 9.10 2.45
CA CYS A 148 -5.23 8.54 3.49
C CYS A 148 -6.12 9.58 4.17
N ARG A 149 -7.25 9.14 4.75
CA ARG A 149 -8.25 10.05 5.33
C ARG A 149 -8.44 9.92 6.84
N ILE A 150 -8.32 8.73 7.41
CA ILE A 150 -8.83 8.47 8.76
C ILE A 150 -7.69 8.29 9.77
N SER A 151 -7.47 9.28 10.62
CA SER A 151 -6.40 9.32 11.62
C SER A 151 -7.00 9.43 13.03
N VAL A 152 -7.41 8.31 13.61
CA VAL A 152 -8.09 8.30 14.92
C VAL A 152 -7.08 8.35 16.07
N PRO A 153 -7.19 9.28 17.04
CA PRO A 153 -6.37 9.27 18.24
C PRO A 153 -6.42 7.93 18.99
N LEU A 154 -5.29 7.54 19.60
CA LEU A 154 -5.10 6.17 20.12
C LEU A 154 -6.12 5.77 21.18
N ASP A 155 -6.46 6.67 22.09
CA ASP A 155 -7.45 6.45 23.15
C ASP A 155 -8.83 6.12 22.58
N ARG A 156 -9.27 6.87 21.57
CA ARG A 156 -10.54 6.62 20.86
C ARG A 156 -10.48 5.33 20.05
N MET A 157 -9.37 5.06 19.36
CA MET A 157 -9.18 3.82 18.62
C MET A 157 -9.25 2.60 19.55
N LYS A 158 -8.61 2.66 20.72
CA LYS A 158 -8.70 1.61 21.74
C LYS A 158 -10.13 1.39 22.22
N ALA A 159 -10.90 2.45 22.47
CA ALA A 159 -12.30 2.34 22.86
C ALA A 159 -13.15 1.65 21.77
N TYR A 160 -12.93 2.00 20.49
CA TYR A 160 -13.59 1.34 19.36
C TYR A 160 -13.23 -0.15 19.27
N ILE A 161 -11.95 -0.50 19.44
CA ILE A 161 -11.48 -1.89 19.41
C ILE A 161 -12.05 -2.68 20.59
N GLU A 162 -12.10 -2.09 21.79
CA GLU A 162 -12.65 -2.73 22.99
C GLU A 162 -14.14 -3.04 22.81
N GLU A 163 -14.94 -2.05 22.40
CA GLU A 163 -16.37 -2.27 22.15
C GLU A 163 -16.59 -3.23 20.98
N GLY A 164 -15.77 -3.15 19.93
CA GLY A 164 -15.84 -4.08 18.81
C GLY A 164 -15.55 -5.53 19.21
N THR A 165 -14.61 -5.74 20.13
CA THR A 165 -14.31 -7.06 20.70
C THR A 165 -15.51 -7.59 21.51
N LYS A 166 -16.14 -6.73 22.32
CA LYS A 166 -17.37 -7.08 23.06
C LYS A 166 -18.52 -7.45 22.12
N ALA A 167 -18.73 -6.69 21.04
CA ALA A 167 -19.74 -6.99 20.03
C ALA A 167 -19.52 -8.35 19.36
N ARG A 168 -18.28 -8.67 18.99
CA ARG A 168 -17.91 -9.99 18.46
C ARG A 168 -18.12 -11.12 19.46
N ALA A 169 -17.80 -10.90 20.74
CA ALA A 169 -18.07 -11.87 21.79
C ALA A 169 -19.57 -12.14 21.97
N ARG A 170 -20.42 -11.09 21.89
CA ARG A 170 -21.88 -11.23 21.91
C ARG A 170 -22.39 -12.05 20.73
N LEU A 171 -21.87 -11.81 19.52
CA LEU A 171 -22.19 -12.62 18.33
C LEU A 171 -21.80 -14.09 18.52
N ASN A 172 -20.58 -14.35 19.00
CA ASN A 172 -20.08 -15.71 19.20
C ASN A 172 -20.90 -16.51 20.24
N ALA A 173 -21.52 -15.82 21.20
CA ALA A 173 -22.38 -16.44 22.21
C ALA A 173 -23.80 -16.78 21.69
N LYS A 174 -24.19 -16.34 20.48
CA LYS A 174 -25.53 -16.64 19.95
C LYS A 174 -25.63 -18.10 19.50
N GLN A 175 -26.68 -18.77 19.97
CA GLN A 175 -26.99 -20.15 19.57
C GLN A 175 -27.68 -20.23 18.20
N LYS A 176 -28.43 -19.18 17.83
CA LYS A 176 -29.12 -19.09 16.55
C LYS A 176 -28.55 -17.93 15.75
N ILE A 177 -28.04 -18.24 14.58
CA ILE A 177 -27.55 -17.27 13.59
C ILE A 177 -28.60 -17.06 12.50
N LEU A 178 -28.65 -15.85 11.97
CA LEU A 178 -29.65 -15.39 11.00
C LEU A 178 -28.97 -15.00 9.68
N PRO A 179 -29.69 -15.10 8.54
CA PRO A 179 -29.24 -14.51 7.29
C PRO A 179 -29.36 -12.97 7.36
N PHE A 180 -28.74 -12.28 6.38
CA PHE A 180 -28.87 -10.83 6.22
C PHE A 180 -30.32 -10.36 6.32
N SER A 181 -30.52 -9.17 6.90
CA SER A 181 -31.83 -8.55 6.99
C SER A 181 -32.40 -8.28 5.60
N LYS A 182 -33.67 -8.63 5.40
CA LYS A 182 -34.45 -8.18 4.26
C LYS A 182 -35.07 -6.84 4.66
N VAL A 183 -34.61 -5.75 4.08
CA VAL A 183 -35.15 -4.42 4.35
C VAL A 183 -36.06 -4.05 3.18
N GLN A 184 -37.27 -3.56 3.46
CA GLN A 184 -38.19 -3.09 2.42
C GLN A 184 -37.76 -1.74 1.84
N GLU A 185 -37.14 -0.90 2.67
CA GLU A 185 -36.58 0.39 2.27
C GLU A 185 -35.15 0.54 2.81
N PRO A 186 -34.20 1.06 2.03
CA PRO A 186 -32.84 1.22 2.50
C PRO A 186 -32.74 2.10 3.76
N PRO A 187 -31.95 1.73 4.77
CA PRO A 187 -31.90 2.42 6.06
C PRO A 187 -31.01 3.69 6.04
N TRP A 188 -30.95 4.39 4.90
CA TRP A 188 -30.18 5.62 4.68
C TRP A 188 -30.97 6.60 3.81
N THR A 189 -30.64 7.89 3.89
CA THR A 189 -31.24 8.91 3.02
C THR A 189 -30.69 8.80 1.60
N LYS A 190 -31.53 9.20 0.63
CA LYS A 190 -31.20 9.20 -0.81
C LYS A 190 -31.24 10.61 -1.43
N ASP A 191 -31.46 11.63 -0.62
CA ASP A 191 -31.69 13.01 -1.06
C ASP A 191 -30.54 13.54 -1.93
N TYR A 192 -29.31 13.13 -1.61
CA TYR A 192 -28.11 13.52 -2.34
C TYR A 192 -28.01 12.96 -3.76
N LEU A 193 -28.73 11.87 -4.07
CA LEU A 193 -28.71 11.24 -5.39
C LEU A 193 -29.33 12.13 -6.47
N GLN A 194 -30.23 13.03 -6.10
CA GLN A 194 -30.91 13.94 -7.03
C GLN A 194 -30.55 15.41 -6.76
N ALA A 195 -29.55 15.66 -5.92
CA ALA A 195 -29.08 17.02 -5.65
C ALA A 195 -28.51 17.66 -6.93
N ASP A 196 -28.71 18.97 -7.09
CA ASP A 196 -28.09 19.75 -8.15
C ASP A 196 -26.63 20.09 -7.81
N GLU A 197 -25.98 20.89 -8.69
CA GLU A 197 -24.59 21.30 -8.53
C GLU A 197 -24.28 22.07 -7.23
N SER A 198 -25.29 22.59 -6.51
CA SER A 198 -25.08 23.26 -5.21
C SER A 198 -24.51 22.32 -4.14
N ILE A 199 -24.63 21.00 -4.32
CA ILE A 199 -24.03 20.02 -3.41
C ILE A 199 -22.49 20.15 -3.33
N TRP A 200 -21.83 20.66 -4.37
CA TRP A 200 -20.38 20.90 -4.39
C TRP A 200 -19.94 22.03 -3.45
N GLU A 201 -20.86 22.90 -3.05
CA GLU A 201 -20.60 23.96 -2.07
C GLU A 201 -20.59 23.44 -0.63
N LYS A 202 -21.17 22.24 -0.39
CA LYS A 202 -21.19 21.63 0.94
C LYS A 202 -19.76 21.25 1.38
N LYS A 203 -19.38 21.77 2.54
CA LYS A 203 -18.12 21.47 3.20
C LYS A 203 -18.36 20.65 4.47
N SER A 204 -17.52 19.64 4.67
CA SER A 204 -17.55 18.89 5.92
C SER A 204 -16.72 19.59 7.00
N SER A 205 -17.28 19.75 8.19
CA SER A 205 -16.55 20.22 9.37
C SER A 205 -15.67 19.14 10.02
N TRP A 206 -15.83 17.88 9.62
CA TRP A 206 -15.06 16.75 10.16
C TRP A 206 -13.74 16.49 9.45
N PHE A 207 -13.54 17.06 8.27
CA PHE A 207 -12.35 16.89 7.45
C PHE A 207 -11.62 18.22 7.29
N LEU A 208 -10.31 18.21 7.50
CA LEU A 208 -9.50 19.43 7.53
C LEU A 208 -8.49 19.42 6.39
N ASP A 209 -8.52 20.40 5.50
CA ASP A 209 -7.50 20.54 4.46
C ASP A 209 -6.11 20.79 5.10
N ARG A 210 -5.17 19.90 4.76
CA ARG A 210 -3.77 19.90 5.17
C ARG A 210 -2.84 19.69 3.98
N SER A 211 -3.33 19.95 2.77
CA SER A 211 -2.51 20.01 1.57
C SER A 211 -1.36 20.99 1.76
N LYS A 212 -0.16 20.59 1.36
CA LYS A 212 1.09 21.36 1.41
C LYS A 212 1.55 21.72 2.83
N ARG A 213 1.10 20.95 3.83
CA ARG A 213 1.43 21.17 5.25
C ARG A 213 1.92 19.88 5.90
N GLN A 214 2.86 20.01 6.82
CA GLN A 214 3.37 18.87 7.57
C GLN A 214 2.27 18.29 8.48
N ILE A 215 2.04 16.98 8.38
CA ILE A 215 0.95 16.31 9.09
C ILE A 215 1.42 15.49 10.30
N PHE A 216 2.71 15.20 10.41
CA PHE A 216 3.23 14.20 11.35
C PHE A 216 2.80 14.45 12.80
N TYR A 217 3.02 15.65 13.33
CA TYR A 217 2.72 15.90 14.76
C TYR A 217 1.23 16.03 15.08
N GLU A 218 0.40 16.46 14.13
CA GLU A 218 -1.05 16.65 14.33
C GLU A 218 -1.84 15.37 14.03
N TRP A 219 -1.39 14.56 13.06
CA TRP A 219 -2.15 13.43 12.52
C TRP A 219 -1.47 12.06 12.69
N ILE A 220 -0.19 12.00 13.06
CA ILE A 220 0.47 10.71 13.37
C ILE A 220 0.68 10.57 14.86
N SER A 221 1.32 11.55 15.51
CA SER A 221 1.68 11.50 16.94
C SER A 221 0.51 11.13 17.87
N PRO A 222 -0.72 11.67 17.68
CA PRO A 222 -1.86 11.33 18.54
C PRO A 222 -2.36 9.89 18.41
N THR A 223 -1.99 9.20 17.33
CA THR A 223 -2.33 7.78 17.10
C THR A 223 -1.38 6.84 17.85
N CYS A 224 -0.32 7.38 18.46
CA CYS A 224 0.75 6.63 19.10
C CYS A 224 0.64 6.63 20.64
N PRO A 225 1.22 5.62 21.32
CA PRO A 225 1.29 5.60 22.78
C PRO A 225 1.99 6.84 23.35
N ALA A 226 1.56 7.34 24.51
CA ALA A 226 2.16 8.52 25.13
C ALA A 226 3.66 8.34 25.46
N ASN A 227 4.10 7.11 25.70
CA ASN A 227 5.50 6.76 26.00
C ASN A 227 6.35 6.45 24.76
N SER A 228 5.76 6.50 23.55
CA SER A 228 6.48 6.27 22.30
C SER A 228 7.45 7.42 21.98
N PRO A 229 8.55 7.16 21.24
CA PRO A 229 9.50 8.19 20.85
C PRO A 229 8.87 9.46 20.23
N VAL A 230 7.88 9.33 19.34
CA VAL A 230 7.22 10.48 18.70
C VAL A 230 6.54 11.43 19.68
N ASN A 231 6.06 10.91 20.82
CA ASN A 231 5.39 11.69 21.86
C ASN A 231 6.36 12.16 22.97
N LYS A 232 7.62 11.70 22.96
CA LYS A 232 8.64 12.10 23.94
C LYS A 232 9.47 13.30 23.49
N TYR A 233 9.75 13.40 22.20
CA TYR A 233 10.54 14.51 21.65
C TYR A 233 10.17 14.77 20.19
N ARG A 234 10.37 16.03 19.77
CA ARG A 234 10.22 16.42 18.36
C ARG A 234 11.57 16.32 17.66
N TRP A 235 11.56 15.74 16.47
CA TRP A 235 12.72 15.80 15.60
C TRP A 235 12.80 17.19 14.96
N TRP A 236 13.97 17.81 14.98
CA TRP A 236 14.19 19.13 14.38
C TRP A 236 15.40 19.15 13.45
N ASN A 237 16.39 18.30 13.71
CA ASN A 237 17.60 18.24 12.90
C ASN A 237 17.41 17.36 11.67
N ARG A 238 16.95 17.98 10.57
CA ARG A 238 16.73 17.30 9.28
C ARG A 238 18.00 16.74 8.62
N LYS A 239 19.19 17.08 9.13
CA LYS A 239 20.48 16.60 8.61
C LYS A 239 21.05 15.44 9.41
N ALA A 240 20.56 15.19 10.62
CA ALA A 240 21.04 14.10 11.44
C ALA A 240 20.44 12.77 10.99
N GLU A 241 21.26 11.72 11.03
CA GLU A 241 20.81 10.34 10.91
C GLU A 241 20.31 9.86 12.28
N CYS A 242 19.16 9.18 12.31
CA CYS A 242 18.63 8.55 13.52
C CYS A 242 18.77 7.02 13.44
N LEU A 243 19.97 6.50 13.70
CA LEU A 243 20.21 5.04 13.69
C LEU A 243 19.33 4.31 14.73
N SER A 244 19.07 4.93 15.89
CA SER A 244 18.18 4.36 16.90
C SER A 244 16.71 4.30 16.48
N CYS A 245 16.29 5.13 15.51
CA CYS A 245 14.92 5.12 15.02
C CYS A 245 14.66 3.92 14.11
N SER A 246 15.65 3.51 13.30
CA SER A 246 15.53 2.33 12.44
C SER A 246 15.87 1.01 13.16
N ALA A 247 16.78 1.04 14.13
CA ALA A 247 17.27 -0.14 14.85
C ALA A 247 16.20 -1.19 15.23
N PRO A 248 14.97 -0.83 15.70
CA PRO A 248 13.96 -1.82 16.09
C PRO A 248 13.48 -2.75 14.97
N HIS A 249 13.56 -2.34 13.70
CA HIS A 249 13.14 -3.16 12.55
C HIS A 249 14.29 -3.59 11.65
N MET A 250 15.53 -3.41 12.09
CA MET A 250 16.74 -3.76 11.35
C MET A 250 17.46 -4.96 12.00
N LYS A 251 18.08 -5.79 11.18
CA LYS A 251 19.02 -6.83 11.60
C LYS A 251 20.17 -6.90 10.61
N ASN A 252 21.40 -6.86 11.10
CA ASN A 252 22.61 -6.87 10.26
C ASN A 252 22.59 -5.80 9.16
N ASP A 253 22.10 -4.60 9.47
CA ASP A 253 21.96 -3.46 8.53
C ASP A 253 20.90 -3.63 7.43
N PHE A 254 20.02 -4.62 7.54
CA PHE A 254 18.90 -4.86 6.61
C PHE A 254 17.56 -4.78 7.32
N VAL A 255 16.51 -4.30 6.65
CA VAL A 255 15.14 -4.37 7.19
C VAL A 255 14.77 -5.83 7.43
N SER A 256 14.54 -6.22 8.69
CA SER A 256 14.11 -7.56 9.06
C SER A 256 12.64 -7.63 9.47
N ASN A 257 12.02 -6.49 9.79
CA ASN A 257 10.60 -6.42 10.15
C ASN A 257 9.89 -5.36 9.30
N TRP A 258 9.34 -5.80 8.17
CA TRP A 258 8.64 -4.93 7.20
C TRP A 258 7.38 -4.28 7.77
N THR A 259 6.66 -4.97 8.64
CA THR A 259 5.46 -4.41 9.29
C THR A 259 5.87 -3.26 10.22
N LEU A 260 6.88 -3.49 11.06
CA LEU A 260 7.37 -2.48 12.00
C LEU A 260 8.07 -1.31 11.31
N SER A 261 8.68 -1.49 10.13
CA SER A 261 9.29 -0.36 9.39
C SER A 261 8.27 0.70 8.95
N GLY A 262 6.99 0.33 8.83
CA GLY A 262 5.90 1.25 8.52
C GLY A 262 5.27 1.93 9.74
N ASP A 263 5.51 1.44 10.96
CA ASP A 263 4.98 2.05 12.18
C ASP A 263 5.73 3.36 12.48
N LEU A 264 5.03 4.48 12.46
CA LEU A 264 5.66 5.79 12.65
C LEU A 264 5.90 6.11 14.14
N CYS A 265 5.34 5.35 15.08
CA CYS A 265 5.35 5.68 16.50
C CYS A 265 6.75 5.62 17.16
N HIS A 266 7.67 4.79 16.65
CA HIS A 266 9.06 4.76 17.10
C HIS A 266 10.01 5.56 16.21
N GLN A 267 9.50 6.30 15.22
CA GLN A 267 10.30 6.91 14.14
C GLN A 267 10.08 8.44 14.00
N PRO A 268 10.42 9.25 15.02
CA PRO A 268 10.19 10.70 15.00
C PRO A 268 10.93 11.46 13.90
N ASP A 269 12.05 10.91 13.40
CA ASP A 269 12.82 11.50 12.31
C ASP A 269 12.10 11.45 10.95
N LEU A 270 11.18 10.49 10.76
CA LEU A 270 10.40 10.38 9.53
C LEU A 270 9.44 11.55 9.29
N ALA A 271 9.18 12.38 10.30
CA ALA A 271 8.40 13.62 10.18
C ALA A 271 8.83 14.53 9.01
N TYR A 272 10.07 14.38 8.55
CA TYR A 272 10.63 15.15 7.43
C TYR A 272 11.25 14.30 6.34
N LEU A 273 11.04 12.98 6.28
CA LEU A 273 11.73 12.11 5.31
C LEU A 273 10.81 11.50 4.25
N HIS A 274 9.56 11.97 4.15
CA HIS A 274 8.61 11.50 3.16
C HIS A 274 7.66 12.62 2.71
N GLY A 275 7.32 12.66 1.41
CA GLY A 275 6.48 13.71 0.83
C GLY A 275 5.11 13.83 1.50
N VAL A 276 4.38 12.71 1.65
CA VAL A 276 3.09 12.67 2.36
C VAL A 276 3.14 13.23 3.80
N LEU A 277 4.26 13.05 4.51
CA LEU A 277 4.38 13.48 5.91
C LEU A 277 4.70 14.97 6.03
N LEU A 278 5.49 15.49 5.07
CA LEU A 278 6.00 16.86 5.10
C LEU A 278 5.13 17.86 4.34
N SER A 279 4.69 17.48 3.14
CA SER A 279 3.95 18.35 2.22
C SER A 279 3.11 17.50 1.25
N PRO A 280 2.02 16.89 1.73
CA PRO A 280 1.10 16.12 0.89
C PRO A 280 0.36 17.02 -0.12
N SER A 281 -0.20 16.46 -1.18
CA SER A 281 -0.83 17.20 -2.28
C SER A 281 -2.31 17.50 -2.07
N ALA A 282 -3.08 16.58 -1.47
CA ALA A 282 -4.54 16.59 -1.39
C ALA A 282 -5.08 16.12 -0.02
N MET A 283 -4.24 16.16 1.02
CA MET A 283 -4.51 15.58 2.33
C MET A 283 -5.64 16.33 3.02
N ALA A 284 -6.73 15.61 3.28
CA ALA A 284 -7.85 16.11 4.07
C ALA A 284 -8.27 15.02 5.07
N PRO A 285 -7.61 14.92 6.24
CA PRO A 285 -7.87 13.86 7.19
C PRO A 285 -8.97 14.22 8.19
N SER A 286 -9.47 13.19 8.89
CA SER A 286 -10.40 13.29 10.02
C SER A 286 -9.92 12.49 11.22
N HIS A 287 -10.14 13.03 12.42
CA HIS A 287 -9.95 12.30 13.69
C HIS A 287 -11.15 11.42 14.07
N THR A 288 -12.22 11.48 13.27
CA THR A 288 -13.43 10.67 13.48
C THR A 288 -13.34 9.40 12.62
N LEU A 289 -13.74 8.25 13.18
CA LEU A 289 -13.73 6.97 12.48
C LEU A 289 -14.83 6.91 11.39
N PHE A 290 -14.55 7.44 10.21
CA PHE A 290 -15.43 7.30 9.03
C PHE A 290 -15.09 6.03 8.24
N PRO A 291 -16.10 5.39 7.62
CA PRO A 291 -15.89 4.19 6.80
C PRO A 291 -15.44 4.57 5.38
N VAL A 292 -14.17 4.94 5.25
CA VAL A 292 -13.55 5.28 3.97
C VAL A 292 -12.77 4.07 3.45
N PHE A 293 -13.10 3.60 2.26
CA PHE A 293 -12.36 2.55 1.56
C PHE A 293 -11.24 3.20 0.74
N SER A 294 -9.98 2.84 1.02
CA SER A 294 -8.81 3.39 0.33
C SER A 294 -7.96 2.29 -0.30
N GLN A 295 -7.33 2.60 -1.44
CA GLN A 295 -6.46 1.67 -2.17
C GLN A 295 -5.17 1.36 -1.39
N SER A 296 -4.73 2.31 -0.57
CA SER A 296 -3.59 2.16 0.32
C SER A 296 -3.72 3.09 1.53
N ARG A 297 -2.98 2.80 2.60
CA ARG A 297 -2.90 3.70 3.76
C ARG A 297 -1.54 3.62 4.48
N LEU A 298 -1.21 4.65 5.25
CA LEU A 298 -0.12 4.59 6.23
C LEU A 298 -0.53 3.74 7.43
N TYR A 299 0.42 3.12 8.13
CA TYR A 299 0.16 2.25 9.29
C TYR A 299 -0.72 2.89 10.37
N ASN A 300 -0.56 4.20 10.58
CA ASN A 300 -1.26 4.99 11.60
C ASN A 300 -2.67 5.45 11.19
N PHE A 301 -3.10 5.14 9.97
CA PHE A 301 -4.42 5.47 9.44
C PHE A 301 -5.35 4.26 9.45
N ALA A 302 -6.66 4.51 9.52
CA ALA A 302 -7.70 3.50 9.72
C ALA A 302 -8.65 3.34 8.50
N ASP A 303 -8.29 3.90 7.35
CA ASP A 303 -8.98 3.67 6.08
C ASP A 303 -9.10 2.16 5.79
N ILE A 304 -10.21 1.68 5.26
CA ILE A 304 -10.43 0.26 4.98
C ILE A 304 -9.74 -0.10 3.66
N LEU A 305 -8.78 -1.02 3.69
CA LEU A 305 -8.00 -1.36 2.50
C LEU A 305 -8.79 -2.25 1.55
N HIS A 306 -8.85 -1.84 0.27
CA HIS A 306 -9.47 -2.62 -0.80
C HIS A 306 -8.53 -2.81 -2.00
N PRO A 307 -8.78 -3.81 -2.86
CA PRO A 307 -8.06 -3.97 -4.10
C PRO A 307 -8.18 -2.73 -5.00
N SER A 308 -7.04 -2.26 -5.48
CA SER A 308 -6.93 -1.02 -6.22
C SER A 308 -7.56 -1.11 -7.62
N PRO A 309 -8.47 -0.18 -7.99
CA PRO A 309 -8.94 -0.01 -9.36
C PRO A 309 -7.80 0.29 -10.35
N TRP A 310 -6.70 0.90 -9.89
CA TRP A 310 -5.51 1.10 -10.71
C TRP A 310 -4.92 -0.22 -11.18
N ASN A 311 -4.80 -1.20 -10.28
CA ASN A 311 -4.24 -2.51 -10.61
C ASN A 311 -5.26 -3.42 -11.32
N PHE A 312 -6.54 -3.38 -10.93
CA PHE A 312 -7.58 -4.18 -11.58
C PHE A 312 -7.88 -3.72 -13.00
N GLY A 313 -7.91 -2.39 -13.22
CA GLY A 313 -8.06 -1.75 -14.52
C GLY A 313 -6.75 -1.63 -15.32
N GLU A 314 -5.66 -2.28 -14.87
CA GLU A 314 -4.38 -2.41 -15.57
C GLU A 314 -3.82 -1.08 -16.09
N LYS A 315 -3.92 0.00 -15.29
CA LYS A 315 -3.37 1.32 -15.64
C LYS A 315 -1.86 1.30 -15.85
N VAL A 316 -1.18 0.30 -15.29
CA VAL A 316 0.19 -0.08 -15.60
C VAL A 316 0.19 -1.59 -15.80
N GLU A 317 0.47 -2.03 -17.02
CA GLU A 317 0.36 -3.43 -17.42
C GLU A 317 1.74 -4.10 -17.50
N PHE A 318 1.79 -5.40 -17.15
CA PHE A 318 2.87 -6.29 -17.55
C PHE A 318 2.42 -7.07 -18.78
N GLU A 319 3.03 -6.80 -19.93
CA GLU A 319 2.72 -7.51 -21.17
C GLU A 319 3.48 -8.84 -21.21
N ASN A 320 2.78 -9.97 -21.06
CA ASN A 320 3.42 -11.28 -20.92
C ASN A 320 4.28 -11.68 -22.14
N ASN A 321 3.92 -11.24 -23.34
CA ASN A 321 4.69 -11.46 -24.57
C ASN A 321 6.04 -10.72 -24.60
N LYS A 322 6.23 -9.71 -23.74
CA LYS A 322 7.48 -8.95 -23.56
C LYS A 322 8.28 -9.42 -22.34
N SER A 323 7.91 -10.54 -21.71
CA SER A 323 8.66 -11.13 -20.60
C SER A 323 10.10 -11.49 -21.04
N ILE A 324 11.07 -11.17 -20.19
CA ILE A 324 12.49 -11.51 -20.40
C ILE A 324 12.91 -12.52 -19.32
N PRO A 325 13.48 -13.68 -19.68
CA PRO A 325 14.02 -14.64 -18.71
C PRO A 325 15.16 -14.03 -17.87
N TRP A 326 15.27 -14.39 -16.59
CA TRP A 326 16.28 -13.84 -15.67
C TRP A 326 17.71 -13.87 -16.21
N ALA A 327 18.09 -15.00 -16.82
CA ALA A 327 19.43 -15.19 -17.41
C ALA A 327 19.77 -14.17 -18.51
N GLN A 328 18.77 -13.60 -19.19
CA GLN A 328 18.93 -12.61 -20.25
C GLN A 328 18.83 -11.16 -19.74
N LYS A 329 18.45 -10.95 -18.47
CA LYS A 329 18.37 -9.62 -17.88
C LYS A 329 19.76 -9.07 -17.54
N LEU A 330 19.93 -7.77 -17.73
CA LEU A 330 21.11 -7.01 -17.33
C LEU A 330 21.23 -6.97 -15.81
N ASN A 331 22.44 -7.23 -15.30
CA ASN A 331 22.75 -7.04 -13.89
C ASN A 331 22.86 -5.55 -13.56
N SER A 332 21.72 -4.91 -13.36
CA SER A 332 21.66 -3.46 -13.20
C SER A 332 20.47 -3.01 -12.36
N VAL A 333 20.68 -1.95 -11.59
CA VAL A 333 19.63 -1.18 -10.91
C VAL A 333 18.94 -0.27 -11.92
N TYR A 334 17.61 -0.31 -11.96
CA TYR A 334 16.81 0.51 -12.86
C TYR A 334 15.67 1.22 -12.15
N TRP A 335 15.53 2.50 -12.46
CA TRP A 335 14.39 3.31 -12.03
C TRP A 335 14.10 4.46 -13.00
N ARG A 336 12.83 4.62 -13.33
CA ARG A 336 12.25 5.81 -13.97
C ARG A 336 10.97 6.20 -13.24
N GLY A 337 10.80 7.49 -12.97
CA GLY A 337 9.61 7.98 -12.29
C GLY A 337 9.54 9.50 -12.25
N ALA A 338 8.35 10.00 -11.93
CA ALA A 338 8.11 11.43 -11.66
C ALA A 338 8.33 11.74 -10.17
N SER A 339 8.57 13.02 -9.85
CA SER A 339 8.54 13.55 -8.48
C SER A 339 7.09 13.68 -8.03
N SER A 340 6.53 12.60 -7.48
CA SER A 340 5.09 12.50 -7.18
C SER A 340 4.77 12.34 -5.69
N ASP A 341 5.78 12.24 -4.83
CA ASP A 341 5.72 11.87 -3.40
C ASP A 341 4.93 12.86 -2.53
N GLY A 342 4.79 14.09 -3.00
CA GLY A 342 4.14 15.22 -2.34
C GLY A 342 4.15 16.44 -3.25
N PHE A 343 3.81 17.60 -2.69
CA PHE A 343 3.89 18.88 -3.38
C PHE A 343 5.10 19.66 -2.85
N ALA A 344 6.09 19.93 -3.69
CA ALA A 344 7.27 20.68 -3.29
C ALA A 344 6.95 22.17 -3.11
N ILE A 345 7.09 22.65 -1.89
CA ILE A 345 7.02 24.07 -1.56
C ILE A 345 8.04 24.34 -0.46
N HIS A 346 8.66 25.52 -0.48
CA HIS A 346 9.64 25.93 0.52
C HIS A 346 10.82 24.94 0.65
N GLY A 347 11.24 24.32 -0.45
CA GLY A 347 12.37 23.37 -0.49
C GLY A 347 12.05 21.97 0.04
N ALA A 348 10.77 21.62 0.22
CA ALA A 348 10.36 20.32 0.79
C ALA A 348 10.89 19.11 -0.01
N TRP A 349 11.03 19.25 -1.33
CA TRP A 349 11.48 18.18 -2.24
C TRP A 349 12.82 17.56 -1.83
N GLN A 350 13.72 18.33 -1.20
CA GLN A 350 15.05 17.87 -0.79
C GLN A 350 15.01 16.65 0.15
N THR A 351 13.87 16.42 0.78
CA THR A 351 13.67 15.34 1.73
C THR A 351 12.66 14.29 1.28
N PHE A 352 12.05 14.48 0.10
CA PHE A 352 11.15 13.49 -0.49
C PHE A 352 11.91 12.20 -0.83
N LEU A 353 11.22 11.08 -0.75
CA LEU A 353 11.83 9.76 -0.88
C LEU A 353 12.49 9.58 -2.26
N ARG A 354 11.77 9.85 -3.36
CA ARG A 354 12.33 9.75 -4.72
C ARG A 354 13.48 10.71 -4.98
N ALA A 355 13.40 11.94 -4.45
CA ALA A 355 14.48 12.92 -4.59
C ALA A 355 15.75 12.46 -3.84
N ARG A 356 15.62 12.01 -2.59
CA ARG A 356 16.74 11.46 -1.80
C ARG A 356 17.35 10.23 -2.48
N PHE A 357 16.51 9.31 -2.97
CA PHE A 357 16.99 8.17 -3.74
C PHE A 357 17.81 8.59 -4.95
N SER A 358 17.28 9.49 -5.80
CA SER A 358 17.99 9.99 -6.98
C SER A 358 19.31 10.66 -6.62
N LEU A 359 19.33 11.52 -5.58
CA LEU A 359 20.54 12.15 -5.06
C LEU A 359 21.58 11.14 -4.56
N PHE A 360 21.17 10.10 -3.83
CA PHE A 360 22.08 9.05 -3.37
C PHE A 360 22.76 8.34 -4.54
N ASN A 361 22.06 8.11 -5.65
CA ASN A 361 22.64 7.50 -6.85
C ASN A 361 23.65 8.44 -7.54
N LEU A 362 23.36 9.74 -7.64
CA LEU A 362 24.30 10.73 -8.19
C LEU A 362 25.61 10.78 -7.38
N ILE A 363 25.50 10.71 -6.05
CA ILE A 363 26.67 10.70 -5.14
C ILE A 363 27.44 9.36 -5.25
N HIS A 364 26.73 8.23 -5.40
CA HIS A 364 27.37 6.93 -5.57
C HIS A 364 28.20 6.88 -6.86
N ASN A 365 27.61 7.28 -7.99
CA ASN A 365 28.30 7.33 -9.28
C ASN A 365 29.52 8.26 -9.27
N THR A 366 29.46 9.39 -8.56
CA THR A 366 30.61 10.30 -8.45
C THR A 366 31.74 9.71 -7.57
N LYS A 367 31.41 9.01 -6.48
CA LYS A 367 32.41 8.30 -5.67
C LYS A 367 33.10 7.18 -6.44
N ASP A 368 32.37 6.41 -7.24
CA ASP A 368 32.94 5.36 -8.09
C ASP A 368 33.84 5.96 -9.19
N THR A 369 33.42 7.06 -9.80
CA THR A 369 34.22 7.79 -10.80
C THR A 369 35.52 8.31 -10.17
N ILE A 370 35.46 8.90 -8.97
CA ILE A 370 36.64 9.40 -8.24
C ILE A 370 37.56 8.26 -7.79
N SER A 371 37.00 7.12 -7.35
CA SER A 371 37.77 5.92 -6.98
C SER A 371 38.53 5.35 -8.19
N THR A 372 37.86 5.27 -9.34
CA THR A 372 38.44 4.80 -10.61
C THR A 372 39.57 5.73 -11.07
N LEU A 373 39.36 7.04 -11.03
CA LEU A 373 40.38 8.04 -11.36
C LEU A 373 41.58 8.00 -10.40
N ARG A 374 41.36 7.75 -9.10
CA ARG A 374 42.45 7.56 -8.12
C ARG A 374 43.25 6.28 -8.38
N SER A 375 42.58 5.20 -8.76
CA SER A 375 43.24 3.94 -9.16
C SER A 375 44.08 4.11 -10.43
N MET A 376 43.65 4.95 -11.37
CA MET A 376 44.44 5.28 -12.57
C MET A 376 45.60 6.23 -12.27
N ALA A 377 45.49 7.06 -11.23
CA ALA A 377 46.52 8.00 -10.80
C ALA A 377 47.57 7.40 -9.85
N SER A 378 47.33 6.21 -9.26
CA SER A 378 48.33 5.52 -8.46
C SER A 378 49.21 4.62 -9.34
N SER A 379 50.52 4.83 -9.28
CA SER A 379 51.57 4.02 -9.94
C SER A 379 51.79 2.63 -9.32
N ALA A 380 50.81 2.10 -8.58
CA ALA A 380 50.86 0.76 -8.01
C ALA A 380 50.49 -0.27 -9.10
N PRO A 381 51.24 -1.38 -9.23
CA PRO A 381 50.89 -2.41 -10.21
C PRO A 381 49.50 -2.97 -9.88
N PRO A 382 48.62 -3.16 -10.89
CA PRO A 382 47.31 -3.74 -10.66
C PRO A 382 47.48 -5.13 -10.03
N PRO A 383 46.65 -5.51 -9.04
CA PRO A 383 46.65 -6.88 -8.54
C PRO A 383 46.37 -7.85 -9.71
N PRO A 384 46.94 -9.07 -9.68
CA PRO A 384 46.82 -10.02 -10.79
C PRO A 384 45.34 -10.26 -11.11
N GLN A 385 44.92 -9.82 -12.30
CA GLN A 385 43.58 -10.08 -12.83
C GLN A 385 43.50 -11.57 -13.19
N ASN A 386 42.63 -12.30 -12.49
CA ASN A 386 42.23 -13.65 -12.91
C ASN A 386 41.31 -13.51 -14.15
N PRO A 387 41.71 -13.98 -15.35
CA PRO A 387 40.96 -13.74 -16.59
C PRO A 387 39.67 -14.57 -16.74
N SER A 388 39.21 -15.26 -15.69
CA SER A 388 38.18 -16.31 -15.78
C SER A 388 36.90 -16.04 -14.98
N ALA A 389 36.73 -14.86 -14.39
CA ALA A 389 35.43 -14.45 -13.85
C ALA A 389 34.84 -13.40 -14.79
N PRO A 390 33.64 -13.59 -15.37
CA PRO A 390 32.95 -12.47 -16.01
C PRO A 390 32.82 -11.37 -14.95
N GLU A 391 33.39 -10.20 -15.24
CA GLU A 391 33.22 -9.02 -14.40
C GLU A 391 31.71 -8.76 -14.29
N ASN A 392 31.14 -9.16 -13.16
CA ASN A 392 29.71 -9.03 -12.87
C ASN A 392 29.45 -7.58 -12.42
N HIS A 393 29.83 -6.62 -13.27
CA HIS A 393 29.68 -5.19 -13.00
C HIS A 393 28.20 -4.85 -12.88
N LEU A 394 27.79 -4.50 -11.68
CA LEU A 394 26.45 -3.99 -11.41
C LEU A 394 26.34 -2.56 -11.95
N ALA A 395 25.54 -2.36 -13.00
CA ALA A 395 25.29 -1.03 -13.55
C ALA A 395 24.13 -0.31 -12.83
N VAL A 396 24.15 1.02 -12.78
CA VAL A 396 23.10 1.83 -12.16
C VAL A 396 22.51 2.78 -13.19
N ASN A 397 21.20 2.66 -13.43
CA ASN A 397 20.48 3.48 -14.40
C ASN A 397 19.20 4.05 -13.79
N VAL A 398 19.34 5.21 -13.17
CA VAL A 398 18.30 5.88 -12.39
C VAL A 398 18.13 7.31 -12.91
N SER A 399 16.90 7.72 -13.19
CA SER A 399 16.61 9.10 -13.60
C SER A 399 15.16 9.48 -13.37
N PHE A 400 14.91 10.75 -13.04
CA PHE A 400 13.58 11.33 -13.19
C PHE A 400 13.21 11.45 -14.67
N VAL A 401 11.92 11.46 -14.97
CA VAL A 401 11.41 11.68 -16.34
C VAL A 401 10.36 12.79 -16.36
N GLY A 402 10.34 13.52 -17.47
CA GLY A 402 9.41 14.60 -17.72
C GLY A 402 9.63 15.83 -16.83
N ASN A 403 8.70 16.79 -16.95
CA ASN A 403 8.71 18.02 -16.18
C ASN A 403 8.32 17.77 -14.72
N PHE A 404 8.94 18.52 -13.81
CA PHE A 404 8.51 18.63 -12.42
C PHE A 404 7.27 19.51 -12.35
N ASN A 405 6.12 18.92 -11.99
CA ASN A 405 4.81 19.58 -11.99
C ASN A 405 4.11 19.61 -10.63
N ARG A 406 4.61 18.89 -9.62
CA ARG A 406 4.06 18.88 -8.26
C ARG A 406 4.91 19.77 -7.35
N CYS A 407 5.10 21.03 -7.75
CA CYS A 407 6.01 21.96 -7.10
C CYS A 407 5.55 23.40 -7.33
N ASP A 408 5.99 24.34 -6.49
CA ASP A 408 5.95 25.77 -6.82
C ASP A 408 7.03 26.13 -7.86
N GLU A 409 6.93 27.29 -8.50
CA GLU A 409 7.84 27.70 -9.58
C GLU A 409 9.32 27.61 -9.17
N ARG A 410 9.62 28.01 -7.93
CA ARG A 410 10.99 28.02 -7.40
C ARG A 410 11.51 26.59 -7.23
N ASP A 411 10.73 25.71 -6.61
CA ASP A 411 11.12 24.34 -6.34
C ASP A 411 11.15 23.50 -7.63
N CYS A 412 10.24 23.72 -8.58
CA CYS A 412 10.30 23.07 -9.89
C CYS A 412 11.62 23.40 -10.61
N LYS A 413 12.00 24.68 -10.62
CA LYS A 413 13.28 25.12 -11.19
C LYS A 413 14.47 24.51 -10.46
N ALA A 414 14.41 24.42 -9.13
CA ALA A 414 15.48 23.83 -8.32
C ALA A 414 15.63 22.32 -8.54
N GLU A 415 14.53 21.56 -8.57
CA GLU A 415 14.52 20.13 -8.92
C GLU A 415 15.08 19.93 -10.34
N HIS A 416 14.61 20.72 -11.30
CA HIS A 416 15.06 20.64 -12.68
C HIS A 416 16.58 20.88 -12.82
N ILE A 417 17.12 21.94 -12.21
CA ILE A 417 18.57 22.20 -12.22
C ILE A 417 19.32 21.06 -11.51
N THR A 418 18.81 20.56 -10.39
CA THR A 418 19.49 19.54 -9.58
C THR A 418 19.59 18.20 -10.32
N PHE A 419 18.51 17.77 -10.97
CA PHE A 419 18.43 16.44 -11.57
C PHE A 419 18.78 16.42 -13.07
N TYR A 420 18.66 17.55 -13.78
CA TYR A 420 18.98 17.66 -15.21
C TYR A 420 20.17 18.58 -15.51
N GLY A 421 20.79 19.18 -14.49
CA GLY A 421 22.06 19.91 -14.58
C GLY A 421 21.94 21.39 -14.96
N SER A 422 20.86 21.83 -15.58
CA SER A 422 20.60 23.25 -15.88
C SER A 422 19.11 23.57 -15.94
N SER A 423 18.75 24.85 -15.96
CA SER A 423 17.34 25.28 -16.08
C SER A 423 16.78 25.17 -17.50
N THR A 424 17.64 24.92 -18.50
CA THR A 424 17.26 24.81 -19.91
C THR A 424 17.53 23.42 -20.48
N ALA A 425 18.01 22.48 -19.66
CA ALA A 425 18.19 21.10 -20.06
C ALA A 425 16.84 20.51 -20.48
N GLU A 426 16.80 19.72 -21.54
CA GLU A 426 15.56 19.02 -21.89
C GLU A 426 15.35 17.85 -20.90
N PRO A 427 14.16 17.74 -20.27
CA PRO A 427 13.87 16.62 -19.40
C PRO A 427 13.92 15.29 -20.17
N PRO A 428 14.49 14.22 -19.59
CA PRO A 428 14.41 12.89 -20.18
C PRO A 428 12.94 12.51 -20.41
N PRO A 429 12.59 11.98 -21.60
CA PRO A 429 11.22 11.59 -21.88
C PRO A 429 10.82 10.36 -21.05
N SER A 430 9.52 10.18 -20.86
CA SER A 430 8.98 8.90 -20.38
C SER A 430 9.39 7.78 -21.33
N VAL A 431 9.74 6.62 -20.78
CA VAL A 431 10.10 5.41 -21.52
C VAL A 431 8.92 4.45 -21.57
N ASP A 432 8.90 3.52 -22.54
CA ASP A 432 7.98 2.39 -22.49
C ASP A 432 8.16 1.66 -21.15
N PHE A 433 7.06 1.41 -20.44
CA PHE A 433 7.10 0.74 -19.16
C PHE A 433 7.70 -0.67 -19.26
N GLN A 434 7.58 -1.33 -20.41
CA GLN A 434 8.13 -2.68 -20.62
C GLN A 434 9.67 -2.70 -20.64
N GLU A 435 10.33 -1.54 -20.78
CA GLU A 435 11.80 -1.42 -20.68
C GLU A 435 12.34 -1.91 -19.34
N HIS A 436 11.54 -1.82 -18.26
CA HIS A 436 11.94 -2.26 -16.93
C HIS A 436 12.34 -3.74 -16.92
N TRP A 437 11.75 -4.59 -17.76
CA TRP A 437 11.97 -6.04 -17.72
C TRP A 437 13.37 -6.46 -18.19
N ARG A 438 14.13 -5.56 -18.82
CA ARG A 438 15.53 -5.80 -19.20
C ARG A 438 16.47 -5.84 -18.00
N HIS A 439 16.05 -5.34 -16.84
CA HIS A 439 16.93 -5.12 -15.69
C HIS A 439 16.60 -6.07 -14.55
N ARG A 440 17.62 -6.61 -13.87
CA ARG A 440 17.43 -7.50 -12.72
C ARG A 440 16.88 -6.80 -11.49
N HIS A 441 17.30 -5.56 -11.21
CA HIS A 441 17.03 -4.90 -9.92
C HIS A 441 16.15 -3.67 -10.13
N LEU A 442 14.88 -3.73 -9.73
CA LEU A 442 13.90 -2.66 -9.93
C LEU A 442 13.60 -1.94 -8.63
N ILE A 443 13.79 -0.62 -8.59
CA ILE A 443 13.49 0.16 -7.38
C ILE A 443 12.01 0.56 -7.37
N ASP A 444 11.32 0.27 -6.28
CA ASP A 444 9.93 0.66 -6.02
C ASP A 444 9.86 1.61 -4.83
N LEU A 445 9.32 2.80 -5.07
CA LEU A 445 9.24 3.89 -4.09
C LEU A 445 7.82 4.44 -4.10
N ASP A 446 7.31 4.78 -2.92
CA ASP A 446 6.04 5.46 -2.78
C ASP A 446 5.99 6.76 -3.61
N GLY A 447 4.77 7.09 -4.07
CA GLY A 447 4.42 8.40 -4.57
C GLY A 447 3.66 9.16 -3.49
N ALA A 448 2.63 9.91 -3.89
CA ALA A 448 1.69 10.48 -2.91
C ALA A 448 0.93 9.37 -2.14
N ALA A 449 0.90 8.15 -2.72
CA ALA A 449 0.41 6.91 -2.14
C ALA A 449 1.30 5.74 -2.55
N PHE A 450 0.76 4.51 -2.43
CA PHE A 450 1.41 3.31 -2.94
C PHE A 450 1.84 3.42 -4.42
N SER A 451 2.92 2.75 -4.77
CA SER A 451 3.35 2.61 -6.16
C SER A 451 2.52 1.56 -6.91
N GLY A 452 1.74 2.00 -7.91
CA GLY A 452 1.00 1.11 -8.80
C GLY A 452 1.87 0.22 -9.69
N ARG A 453 3.19 0.41 -9.70
CA ARG A 453 4.17 -0.34 -10.50
C ARG A 453 4.60 -1.67 -9.85
N PHE A 454 4.38 -1.83 -8.55
CA PHE A 454 4.90 -2.96 -7.78
C PHE A 454 4.38 -4.33 -8.25
N LEU A 455 3.07 -4.45 -8.53
CA LEU A 455 2.51 -5.73 -9.00
C LEU A 455 3.05 -6.12 -10.39
N PRO A 456 3.12 -5.21 -11.39
CA PRO A 456 3.85 -5.48 -12.62
C PRO A 456 5.32 -5.86 -12.40
N PHE A 457 6.02 -5.22 -11.45
CA PHE A 457 7.41 -5.56 -11.14
C PHE A 457 7.55 -7.01 -10.66
N LEU A 458 6.69 -7.47 -9.76
CA LEU A 458 6.67 -8.88 -9.33
C LEU A 458 6.44 -9.82 -10.52
N LYS A 459 5.45 -9.55 -11.37
CA LYS A 459 5.14 -10.38 -12.55
C LYS A 459 6.29 -10.47 -13.57
N SER A 460 7.19 -9.49 -13.60
CA SER A 460 8.24 -9.41 -14.61
C SER A 460 9.39 -10.41 -14.48
N GLY A 461 9.48 -11.11 -13.34
CA GLY A 461 10.64 -11.94 -12.99
C GLY A 461 11.92 -11.12 -12.75
N SER A 462 11.79 -9.81 -12.53
CA SER A 462 12.86 -8.95 -12.01
C SER A 462 12.69 -8.82 -10.51
N LEU A 463 13.75 -8.48 -9.77
CA LEU A 463 13.74 -8.36 -8.32
C LEU A 463 13.33 -6.94 -7.88
N PRO A 464 12.18 -6.75 -7.23
CA PRO A 464 11.78 -5.43 -6.72
C PRO A 464 12.45 -5.14 -5.38
N TYR A 465 12.95 -3.92 -5.23
CA TYR A 465 13.47 -3.36 -3.99
C TYR A 465 12.53 -2.24 -3.53
N ARG A 466 11.80 -2.44 -2.44
CA ARG A 466 10.67 -1.58 -2.07
C ARG A 466 10.96 -0.78 -0.80
N ALA A 467 11.01 0.56 -0.93
CA ALA A 467 10.97 1.48 0.19
C ALA A 467 9.61 2.17 0.23
N ALA A 468 8.78 1.84 1.24
CA ALA A 468 7.40 2.32 1.31
C ALA A 468 6.85 2.39 2.74
N LEU A 469 6.10 3.45 3.03
CA LEU A 469 5.24 3.58 4.21
C LEU A 469 3.82 3.11 3.95
N PHE A 470 3.35 3.20 2.70
CA PHE A 470 1.99 2.79 2.36
C PHE A 470 1.84 1.27 2.36
N ARG A 471 0.70 0.83 2.89
CA ARG A 471 0.26 -0.57 2.99
C ARG A 471 -0.99 -0.75 2.15
N THR A 472 -1.15 -1.93 1.56
CA THR A 472 -2.21 -2.26 0.60
C THR A 472 -2.91 -3.58 0.97
N TRP A 473 -3.93 -4.01 0.20
CA TRP A 473 -4.68 -5.24 0.47
C TRP A 473 -3.86 -6.55 0.40
N TRP A 474 -2.68 -6.52 -0.22
CA TRP A 474 -1.84 -7.70 -0.43
C TRP A 474 -0.69 -7.84 0.58
N GLU A 475 -0.61 -6.98 1.60
CA GLU A 475 0.52 -6.96 2.56
C GLU A 475 0.67 -8.25 3.35
N GLU A 476 -0.44 -8.90 3.74
CA GLU A 476 -0.37 -10.21 4.40
C GLU A 476 -0.01 -11.35 3.43
N ARG A 477 -0.08 -11.12 2.12
CA ARG A 477 0.07 -12.14 1.07
C ARG A 477 1.45 -12.08 0.43
N VAL A 478 2.06 -10.91 0.35
CA VAL A 478 3.35 -10.69 -0.31
C VAL A 478 4.42 -10.45 0.74
N HIS A 479 5.23 -11.47 0.98
CA HIS A 479 6.23 -11.46 2.05
C HIS A 479 7.58 -10.85 1.62
N ALA A 480 8.10 -9.98 2.48
CA ALA A 480 9.43 -9.41 2.37
C ALA A 480 10.52 -10.50 2.43
N TRP A 481 11.61 -10.33 1.68
CA TRP A 481 12.71 -11.29 1.46
C TRP A 481 12.33 -12.62 0.82
N ARG A 482 11.05 -12.88 0.58
CA ARG A 482 10.57 -14.03 -0.20
C ARG A 482 10.13 -13.63 -1.60
N HIS A 483 9.39 -12.53 -1.73
CA HIS A 483 8.84 -12.07 -3.02
C HIS A 483 9.49 -10.75 -3.48
N PHE A 484 10.08 -9.98 -2.56
CA PHE A 484 10.74 -8.71 -2.85
C PHE A 484 11.76 -8.38 -1.75
N VAL A 485 12.63 -7.40 -2.00
CA VAL A 485 13.59 -6.90 -1.00
C VAL A 485 13.01 -5.66 -0.31
N PRO A 486 12.72 -5.70 1.01
CA PRO A 486 12.32 -4.50 1.73
C PRO A 486 13.50 -3.57 1.91
N LEU A 487 13.25 -2.27 1.81
CA LEU A 487 14.21 -1.20 2.11
C LEU A 487 13.62 -0.25 3.15
N ASP A 488 14.48 0.29 4.00
CA ASP A 488 14.07 1.36 4.89
C ASP A 488 13.88 2.66 4.09
N VAL A 489 12.91 3.48 4.46
CA VAL A 489 12.67 4.75 3.76
C VAL A 489 13.82 5.74 3.93
N ARG A 490 14.75 5.53 4.86
CA ARG A 490 16.02 6.29 4.95
C ARG A 490 17.02 5.88 3.86
N LEU A 491 16.82 4.72 3.24
CA LEU A 491 17.64 4.15 2.16
C LEU A 491 19.06 3.77 2.57
N GLY A 492 19.34 3.65 3.87
CA GLY A 492 20.67 3.30 4.39
C GLY A 492 21.10 1.87 4.03
N ASP A 493 20.12 0.97 3.83
CA ASP A 493 20.32 -0.44 3.51
C ASP A 493 20.31 -0.75 2.00
N LEU A 494 19.95 0.22 1.16
CA LEU A 494 19.82 0.06 -0.30
C LEU A 494 21.06 -0.55 -0.94
N TRP A 495 22.21 0.12 -0.80
CA TRP A 495 23.43 -0.32 -1.48
C TRP A 495 24.04 -1.57 -0.88
N GLY A 496 23.82 -1.82 0.41
CA GLY A 496 24.19 -3.09 1.04
C GLY A 496 23.42 -4.25 0.41
N ALA A 497 22.11 -4.09 0.23
CA ALA A 497 21.24 -5.14 -0.32
C ALA A 497 21.53 -5.36 -1.81
N VAL A 498 21.62 -4.27 -2.57
CA VAL A 498 21.92 -4.29 -4.01
C VAL A 498 23.31 -4.87 -4.29
N SER A 499 24.34 -4.50 -3.53
CA SER A 499 25.70 -5.04 -3.75
C SER A 499 25.79 -6.52 -3.45
N TYR A 500 25.07 -7.01 -2.42
CA TYR A 500 24.99 -8.44 -2.13
C TYR A 500 24.26 -9.19 -3.26
N LEU A 501 23.02 -8.79 -3.58
CA LEU A 501 22.15 -9.49 -4.53
C LEU A 501 22.55 -9.30 -6.01
N GLY A 502 23.29 -8.23 -6.32
CA GLY A 502 23.91 -8.03 -7.62
C GLY A 502 25.28 -8.72 -7.77
N GLY A 503 25.82 -9.28 -6.68
CA GLY A 503 27.15 -9.89 -6.65
C GLY A 503 27.12 -11.29 -6.04
N PRO A 504 27.66 -11.48 -4.82
CA PRO A 504 27.81 -12.81 -4.21
C PRO A 504 26.48 -13.54 -3.95
N GLY A 505 25.38 -12.81 -3.77
CA GLY A 505 24.02 -13.30 -3.54
C GLY A 505 23.16 -13.36 -4.79
N LEU A 506 23.75 -13.46 -6.00
CA LEU A 506 22.98 -13.46 -7.24
C LEU A 506 22.00 -14.63 -7.37
N ALA A 507 22.33 -15.80 -6.79
CA ALA A 507 21.42 -16.94 -6.73
C ALA A 507 20.20 -16.64 -5.84
N ASP A 508 20.41 -16.01 -4.67
CA ASP A 508 19.32 -15.57 -3.81
C ASP A 508 18.43 -14.55 -4.54
N ALA A 509 19.04 -13.64 -5.32
CA ALA A 509 18.30 -12.64 -6.09
C ALA A 509 17.36 -13.26 -7.13
N ASP A 510 17.83 -14.27 -7.86
CA ASP A 510 17.01 -15.03 -8.81
C ASP A 510 15.88 -15.77 -8.08
N GLU A 511 16.18 -16.46 -6.98
CA GLU A 511 15.19 -17.20 -6.20
C GLU A 511 14.05 -16.28 -5.71
N ILE A 512 14.38 -15.12 -5.15
CA ILE A 512 13.38 -14.15 -4.68
C ILE A 512 12.56 -13.60 -5.86
N ALA A 513 13.20 -13.29 -6.99
CA ALA A 513 12.52 -12.78 -8.17
C ALA A 513 11.54 -13.81 -8.77
N GLN A 514 11.95 -15.08 -8.88
CA GLN A 514 11.07 -16.15 -9.37
C GLN A 514 9.94 -16.44 -8.38
N ALA A 515 10.23 -16.52 -7.08
CA ALA A 515 9.20 -16.72 -6.06
C ALA A 515 8.15 -15.59 -6.09
N GLY A 516 8.59 -14.33 -6.21
CA GLY A 516 7.69 -13.19 -6.35
C GLY A 516 6.83 -13.25 -7.63
N ARG A 517 7.44 -13.65 -8.76
CA ARG A 517 6.74 -13.84 -10.03
C ARG A 517 5.68 -14.93 -9.95
N ASP A 518 6.08 -16.12 -9.52
CA ASP A 518 5.20 -17.29 -9.48
C ASP A 518 4.02 -17.04 -8.56
N TRP A 519 4.26 -16.45 -7.39
CA TRP A 519 3.22 -16.09 -6.44
C TRP A 519 2.27 -15.02 -7.01
N ALA A 520 2.80 -13.98 -7.67
CA ALA A 520 1.96 -12.93 -8.27
C ALA A 520 0.99 -13.47 -9.34
N PHE A 521 1.39 -14.49 -10.10
CA PHE A 521 0.52 -15.16 -11.07
C PHE A 521 -0.51 -16.11 -10.44
N GLN A 522 -0.36 -16.46 -9.17
CA GLN A 522 -1.25 -17.38 -8.48
C GLN A 522 -2.21 -16.66 -7.52
N SER A 523 -1.77 -15.59 -6.85
CA SER A 523 -2.51 -14.99 -5.72
C SER A 523 -2.84 -13.50 -5.87
N LEU A 524 -2.37 -12.83 -6.93
CA LEU A 524 -2.56 -11.40 -7.17
C LEU A 524 -3.27 -11.13 -8.50
N ARG A 525 -4.08 -12.08 -8.97
CA ARG A 525 -4.86 -11.97 -10.21
C ARG A 525 -6.09 -11.08 -10.00
N LYS A 526 -6.77 -10.73 -11.09
CA LYS A 526 -8.05 -10.00 -11.02
C LYS A 526 -9.08 -10.80 -10.21
N GLU A 527 -9.10 -12.11 -10.38
CA GLU A 527 -9.97 -13.01 -9.64
C GLU A 527 -9.66 -13.02 -8.14
N ASP A 528 -8.38 -12.96 -7.75
CA ASP A 528 -8.00 -12.90 -6.32
C ASP A 528 -8.38 -11.56 -5.68
N MET A 529 -8.34 -10.46 -6.45
CA MET A 529 -8.90 -9.17 -6.03
C MET A 529 -10.40 -9.28 -5.80
N GLN A 530 -11.14 -9.96 -6.68
CA GLN A 530 -12.58 -10.19 -6.52
C GLN A 530 -12.88 -11.08 -5.32
N VAL A 531 -12.09 -12.12 -5.08
CA VAL A 531 -12.23 -12.99 -3.89
C VAL A 531 -12.04 -12.20 -2.60
N TYR A 532 -11.02 -11.33 -2.54
CA TYR A 532 -10.80 -10.45 -1.39
C TYR A 532 -11.95 -9.46 -1.23
N MET A 533 -12.38 -8.81 -2.31
CA MET A 533 -13.43 -7.81 -2.27
C MET A 533 -14.79 -8.41 -1.89
N PHE A 534 -15.11 -9.60 -2.39
CA PHE A 534 -16.33 -10.32 -2.01
C PHE A 534 -16.30 -10.65 -0.51
N ARG A 535 -15.17 -11.15 0.00
CA ARG A 535 -15.04 -11.40 1.45
C ARG A 535 -15.22 -10.10 2.25
N LEU A 536 -14.51 -9.04 1.86
CA LEU A 536 -14.57 -7.73 2.52
C LEU A 536 -15.99 -7.19 2.59
N LEU A 537 -16.76 -7.28 1.50
CA LEU A 537 -18.12 -6.74 1.45
C LEU A 537 -19.15 -7.61 2.17
N LEU A 538 -18.94 -8.93 2.31
CA LEU A 538 -19.77 -9.73 3.21
C LEU A 538 -19.54 -9.35 4.68
N GLU A 539 -18.28 -9.12 5.06
CA GLU A 539 -17.93 -8.64 6.41
C GLU A 539 -18.48 -7.24 6.69
N TRP A 540 -18.35 -6.33 5.72
CA TRP A 540 -18.88 -4.97 5.82
C TRP A 540 -20.41 -4.95 5.83
N GLY A 541 -21.05 -5.73 4.96
CA GLY A 541 -22.51 -5.89 4.92
C GLY A 541 -23.07 -6.36 6.25
N ARG A 542 -22.38 -7.28 6.94
CA ARG A 542 -22.74 -7.66 8.32
C ARG A 542 -22.58 -6.48 9.27
N LEU A 543 -21.48 -5.73 9.22
CA LEU A 543 -21.20 -4.62 10.12
C LEU A 543 -22.25 -3.51 10.10
N VAL A 544 -22.82 -3.24 8.93
CA VAL A 544 -23.82 -2.19 8.72
C VAL A 544 -25.27 -2.68 8.88
N ASP A 545 -25.49 -3.95 9.22
CA ASP A 545 -26.82 -4.49 9.54
C ASP A 545 -27.15 -4.26 11.03
N ASP A 546 -28.36 -3.80 11.35
CA ASP A 546 -28.78 -3.56 12.74
C ASP A 546 -28.81 -4.84 13.59
N ARG A 547 -28.91 -6.02 12.94
CA ARG A 547 -28.85 -7.33 13.58
C ARG A 547 -27.46 -7.97 13.52
N ARG A 548 -26.39 -7.22 13.25
CA ARG A 548 -25.01 -7.75 13.05
C ARG A 548 -24.53 -8.75 14.09
N GLU A 549 -24.99 -8.65 15.33
CA GLU A 549 -24.63 -9.52 16.44
C GLU A 549 -25.45 -10.82 16.48
N GLU A 550 -26.25 -11.08 15.45
CA GLU A 550 -27.05 -12.29 15.26
C GLU A 550 -26.85 -12.90 13.87
N LEU A 551 -26.01 -12.29 13.02
CA LEU A 551 -25.80 -12.72 11.64
C LEU A 551 -24.65 -13.72 11.50
N GLY A 552 -24.89 -14.79 10.75
CA GLY A 552 -23.82 -15.72 10.40
C GLY A 552 -24.24 -16.85 9.46
N PHE A 553 -23.25 -17.70 9.13
CA PHE A 553 -23.36 -18.95 8.39
C PHE A 553 -23.03 -20.16 9.28
#